data_AF-A0A495ZYC7-F1
#
_entry.id   AF-A0A495ZYC7-F1
#
_cell.length_a   1.000
_cell.length_b   1.000
_cell.length_c   1.000
_cell.angle_alpha   90.00
_cell.angle_beta   90.00
_cell.angle_gamma   90.00
#
_symmetry.space_group_name_H-M   'P 1'
#
loop_
_entity.id
_entity.type
_entity.pdbx_description
1 polymer ?
#
loop_
_entity_poly.entity_id
_entity_poly.type
_entity_poly.pdbx_seq_one_letter_code
_entity_poly.pdbx_strand_id
1 'polypeptide(L)' 'MLYQNIIEEIEPDRTLYLAVHEEIFSTVFEESLGQMLVRKNHINPLIFSRTEEVIVKWNA' A
#
# COMPACT_ATOMS: atom_id res chain seq x y z
N MET A 1 -8.00 -2.48 -6.37
CA MET A 1 -9.32 -2.98 -6.84
C MET A 1 -9.19 -4.03 -7.92
N LEU A 2 -8.99 -3.72 -9.21
CA LEU A 2 -8.99 -4.77 -10.26
C LEU A 2 -8.00 -5.91 -9.99
N TYR A 3 -6.71 -5.59 -9.78
CA TYR A 3 -5.70 -6.61 -9.49
C TYR A 3 -5.94 -7.36 -8.18
N GLN A 4 -6.50 -6.68 -7.17
CA GLN A 4 -6.82 -7.28 -5.89
C GLN A 4 -7.89 -8.36 -6.06
N ASN A 5 -8.99 -8.04 -6.75
CA ASN A 5 -10.06 -9.00 -7.01
C ASN A 5 -9.57 -10.19 -7.86
N ILE A 6 -8.67 -9.95 -8.81
CA ILE A 6 -8.09 -11.03 -9.62
C ILE A 6 -7.23 -11.96 -8.76
N ILE A 7 -6.33 -11.39 -7.94
CA ILE A 7 -5.42 -12.16 -7.08
C ILE A 7 -6.19 -12.95 -6.03
N GLU A 8 -7.21 -12.36 -5.41
CA GLU A 8 -8.08 -13.04 -4.43
C GLU A 8 -8.75 -14.30 -5.01
N GLU A 9 -9.06 -14.30 -6.32
CA GLU A 9 -9.66 -15.45 -7.00
C GLU A 9 -8.62 -16.51 -7.40
N ILE A 10 -7.46 -16.11 -7.93
CA ILE A 10 -6.48 -17.06 -8.52
C ILE A 10 -5.43 -17.55 -7.53
N GLU A 11 -5.08 -16.72 -6.54
CA GLU A 11 -4.03 -16.96 -5.55
C GLU A 11 -4.49 -16.36 -4.19
N PRO A 12 -5.51 -16.94 -3.54
CA PRO A 12 -6.15 -16.35 -2.35
C PRO A 12 -5.21 -16.13 -1.16
N ASP A 13 -4.12 -16.91 -1.08
CA ASP A 13 -3.10 -16.78 -0.03
C ASP A 13 -2.07 -15.67 -0.33
N ARG A 14 -2.13 -15.04 -1.51
CA ARG A 14 -1.20 -13.98 -1.91
C ARG A 14 -1.74 -12.60 -1.54
N THR A 15 -1.07 -11.94 -0.60
CA THR A 15 -1.36 -10.55 -0.25
C THR A 15 -0.80 -9.58 -1.30
N LEU A 16 -1.66 -8.72 -1.85
CA LEU A 16 -1.26 -7.63 -2.73
C LEU A 16 -0.89 -6.39 -1.91
N TYR A 17 0.28 -5.81 -2.20
CA TYR A 17 0.75 -4.55 -1.63
C TYR A 17 0.87 -3.46 -2.70
N LEU A 18 0.55 -2.22 -2.32
CA LEU A 18 0.87 -1.03 -3.10
C LEU A 18 2.19 -0.45 -2.61
N ALA A 19 3.25 -0.57 -3.39
CA ALA A 19 4.54 0.03 -3.04
C ALA A 19 4.45 1.56 -3.20
N VAL A 20 4.79 2.30 -2.14
CA VAL A 20 4.75 3.77 -2.10
C VAL A 20 6.07 4.29 -1.57
N HIS A 21 6.59 5.33 -2.21
CA HIS A 21 7.77 6.03 -1.73
C HIS A 21 7.49 6.74 -0.41
N GLU A 22 8.45 6.70 0.52
CA GLU A 22 8.32 7.35 1.84
C GLU A 22 7.87 8.82 1.75
N GLU A 23 8.37 9.59 0.78
CA GLU A 23 8.01 11.01 0.64
C GLU A 23 6.56 11.22 0.17
N ILE A 24 6.01 10.28 -0.60
CA ILE A 24 4.60 10.32 -1.02
C ILE A 24 3.70 9.86 0.12
N PHE A 25 4.16 8.91 0.93
CA PHE A 25 3.42 8.45 2.08
C PHE A 25 3.22 9.56 3.11
N SER A 26 4.29 10.25 3.48
CA SER A 26 4.26 11.34 4.47
C SER A 26 3.45 12.56 4.03
N THR A 27 3.23 12.75 2.72
CA THR A 27 2.50 13.90 2.20
C THR A 27 1.04 13.60 1.88
N VAL A 28 0.75 12.50 1.18
CA VAL A 28 -0.60 12.19 0.69
C VAL A 28 -1.33 11.22 1.62
N PHE A 29 -0.61 10.25 2.16
CA PHE A 29 -1.22 9.18 2.94
C PHE A 29 -1.33 9.50 4.43
N GLU A 30 -0.60 10.48 4.96
CA GLU A 30 -0.84 11.00 6.32
C GLU A 30 -2.04 11.95 6.40
N GLU A 31 -2.47 12.53 5.28
CA GLU A 31 -3.69 13.33 5.24
C GLU A 31 -4.95 12.49 5.46
N SER A 32 -5.98 13.11 6.05
CA SER A 32 -7.24 12.44 6.42
C SER A 32 -7.94 11.77 5.23
N LEU A 33 -7.86 12.38 4.04
CA LEU A 33 -8.43 11.83 2.81
C LEU A 33 -7.65 10.59 2.33
N GLY A 34 -6.32 10.63 2.38
CA GLY A 34 -5.46 9.50 2.02
C GLY A 34 -5.69 8.31 2.94
N GLN A 35 -5.73 8.55 4.26
CA GLN A 35 -6.08 7.54 5.25
C GLN A 35 -7.46 6.93 5.02
N MET A 36 -8.46 7.75 4.70
CA MET A 36 -9.81 7.27 4.38
C MET A 36 -9.80 6.35 3.15
N LEU A 37 -9.07 6.71 2.09
CA LEU A 37 -8.99 5.90 0.87
C LEU A 37 -8.31 4.56 1.09
N VAL A 38 -7.22 4.53 1.88
CA VAL A 38 -6.53 3.29 2.26
C VAL A 38 -7.47 2.35 3.00
N ARG A 39 -8.18 2.87 4.02
CA ARG A 39 -9.11 2.08 4.83
C ARG A 39 -10.31 1.57 4.04
N LYS A 40 -10.94 2.43 3.23
CA LYS A 40 -12.14 2.07 2.47
C LYS A 40 -11.87 0.98 1.42
N ASN A 41 -10.69 1.02 0.80
CA ASN A 41 -10.35 0.13 -0.29
C ASN A 41 -9.48 -1.07 0.13
N HIS A 42 -9.24 -1.28 1.44
CA HIS A 42 -8.40 -2.35 1.98
C HIS A 42 -7.04 -2.45 1.25
N ILE A 43 -6.42 -1.29 1.03
CA ILE A 43 -5.11 -1.20 0.37
C ILE A 43 -4.04 -1.41 1.44
N ASN A 44 -3.09 -2.29 1.18
CA ASN A 44 -1.93 -2.52 2.04
C ASN A 44 -0.72 -1.77 1.48
N PRO A 45 -0.38 -0.56 1.97
CA PRO A 45 0.79 0.14 1.49
C PRO A 45 2.08 -0.48 2.04
N LEU A 46 3.05 -0.67 1.15
CA LEU A 46 4.43 -1.03 1.46
C LEU A 46 5.29 0.20 1.23
N ILE A 47 5.85 0.74 2.30
CA ILE A 47 6.61 1.99 2.23
C ILE A 47 8.09 1.66 2.09
N PHE A 48 8.73 2.23 1.07
CA PHE A 48 10.15 2.04 0.83
C PHE A 48 10.88 3.37 0.62
N SER A 49 12.15 3.39 1.03
CA SER A 49 13.08 4.48 0.74
C SER A 49 13.68 4.27 -0.64
N ARG A 50 13.60 5.30 -1.51
CA ARG A 50 14.29 5.26 -2.81
C ARG A 50 15.79 5.38 -2.69
N THR A 51 16.24 6.13 -1.70
CA THR A 51 17.66 6.46 -1.54
C THR A 51 18.44 5.31 -0.93
N GLU A 52 17.85 4.66 0.07
CA GLU A 52 18.48 3.53 0.75
C GLU A 52 18.12 2.17 0.14
N GLU A 53 17.15 2.14 -0.78
CA GLU A 53 16.62 0.92 -1.41
C GLU A 53 16.13 -0.13 -0.38
N VAL A 54 15.62 0.35 0.76
CA VAL A 54 15.10 -0.51 1.84
C VAL A 54 13.61 -0.33 2.07
N ILE A 55 12.99 -1.37 2.59
CA ILE A 55 11.60 -1.31 3.06
C ILE A 55 11.59 -0.67 4.43
N VAL A 56 10.87 0.44 4.56
CA VAL A 56 10.75 1.23 5.79
C VAL A 56 9.60 0.69 6.64
N LYS A 57 8.48 0.31 6.02
CA LYS A 57 7.30 -0.16 6.76
C LYS A 57 6.41 -1.09 5.93
N TRP A 58 5.86 -2.07 6.63
CA TRP A 58 4.72 -2.87 6.19
C TRP A 58 3.50 -2.42 7.00
N ASN A 59 2.46 -1.90 6.35
CA ASN A 59 1.15 -1.81 6.99
C ASN A 59 0.35 -3.03 6.55
N ALA A 60 0.17 -3.98 7.48
CA ALA A 60 -0.85 -5.02 7.40
C ALA A 60 -2.09 -4.55 8.17
#